data_AF-A0A2E7BM01-F1
#
_entry.id   AF-A0A2E7BM01-F1
#
_cell.length_a   1.000
_cell.length_b   1.000
_cell.length_c   1.000
_cell.angle_alpha   90.00
_cell.angle_beta   90.00
_cell.angle_gamma   90.00
#
_symmetry.space_group_name_H-M   'P 1'
#
loop_
_entity.id
_entity.type
_entity.pdbx_description
1 polymer ?
#
loop_
_entity_poly.entity_id
_entity_poly.type
_entity_poly.pdbx_seq_one_letter_code
_entity_poly.pdbx_strand_id
1 'polypeptide(L)'
;MEVRQVNQCPIARLVSISVTVGFLGAPFLCAQTVSERPQELSSIRDNVERLASDALEGRLTGTDGIRLAADHIIGELKLLGAEPLPGVDNYRLPFQYTGSATDAGTTLRLEAGRELYWEDGGLVSALSFSESVEVTGPLVFAGYGLVVPETDGFSYDSYATIDVTDKIVVVLRYFPEDSEGDLRSLFSRYAGLRFKASAARQRGAKGLLVVTGPRSPNAGELVRMTADTAVADSGIAAASVTGAVADALFDLVPGKTLGQAQQELDSGNPHVAGFDIPGDATLNAKVSRDRRTGHNVLAYLPPTTGARLDKPYVMLGAHYDHLGRGENGDSLARSDESGHIHNGADDNASGVAAVLAAGRELGTQVRARGIILAFWSGEELGLLGSADFVDTSPVSMTQVAAYVNFDMVGRMRENKLTVQALGSSSVWHGLVDSVNETFRFDLQRVDDPYLPTDAMTFHLAEVPSLALFTGSHADYHRPSDDADTINFSDLGRIAQYGAAVASHLANETTPPDFIEIERTAQGGQAMMRVSTGTIPDYSSEVDGLLLSGVMAGGPADQAGLQEGDIIVELAGQSISNIYDYMFALDLLMVGEPASVVFLRDGRRLESELTPLARQ
;
A
#
# COMPACT_ATOMS: atom_id res chain seq x y z
N MET A 1 -70.14 59.25 29.72
CA MET A 1 -71.40 58.51 29.55
C MET A 1 -71.47 58.10 28.09
N GLU A 2 -71.54 56.80 27.86
CA GLU A 2 -71.30 56.09 26.60
C GLU A 2 -72.14 56.58 25.43
N VAL A 3 -71.53 56.70 24.25
CA VAL A 3 -72.22 56.98 22.98
C VAL A 3 -71.49 56.37 21.77
N ARG A 4 -72.27 55.59 21.00
CA ARG A 4 -72.25 55.29 19.53
C ARG A 4 -71.19 54.37 18.93
N GLN A 5 -71.57 53.31 18.19
CA GLN A 5 -72.29 53.17 16.90
C GLN A 5 -71.46 53.51 15.63
N VAL A 6 -70.96 52.43 15.01
CA VAL A 6 -71.05 51.96 13.60
C VAL A 6 -71.12 52.96 12.42
N ASN A 7 -70.20 52.71 11.47
CA ASN A 7 -70.12 52.95 10.01
C ASN A 7 -70.38 54.36 9.44
N GLN A 8 -69.37 54.90 8.74
CA GLN A 8 -69.35 55.12 7.28
C GLN A 8 -68.10 55.95 6.88
N CYS A 9 -67.50 55.61 5.74
CA CYS A 9 -66.51 56.43 5.04
C CYS A 9 -67.25 57.50 4.21
N PRO A 10 -66.77 58.77 4.12
CA PRO A 10 -66.28 59.25 2.83
C PRO A 10 -65.22 60.40 2.83
N ILE A 11 -64.46 60.44 1.72
CA ILE A 11 -64.05 61.60 0.88
C ILE A 11 -63.16 62.72 1.47
N ALA A 12 -61.92 62.72 0.94
CA ALA A 12 -61.06 63.81 0.47
C ALA A 12 -61.29 65.27 0.90
N ARG A 13 -60.21 65.91 1.36
CA ARG A 13 -59.82 67.28 0.96
C ARG A 13 -58.29 67.43 1.01
N LEU A 14 -57.70 67.74 -0.15
CA LEU A 14 -56.32 68.23 -0.28
C LEU A 14 -56.19 69.57 0.42
N VAL A 15 -55.17 69.72 1.27
CA VAL A 15 -54.51 71.00 1.52
C VAL A 15 -53.00 70.73 1.48
N SER A 16 -52.35 71.31 0.47
CA SER A 16 -50.90 71.27 0.28
C SER A 16 -50.27 72.36 1.16
N ILE A 17 -49.42 71.96 2.10
CA ILE A 17 -48.47 72.84 2.78
C ILE A 17 -47.14 72.10 2.82
N SER A 18 -46.21 72.57 1.97
CA SER A 18 -44.80 72.17 2.03
C SER A 18 -44.17 72.67 3.32
N VAL A 19 -43.72 71.75 4.17
CA VAL A 19 -42.77 72.03 5.25
C VAL A 19 -41.62 71.04 5.12
N THR A 20 -40.45 71.61 4.87
CA THR A 20 -39.14 70.95 4.87
C THR A 20 -38.87 70.36 6.25
N VAL A 21 -38.76 69.03 6.35
CA VAL A 21 -38.36 68.34 7.58
C VAL A 21 -37.10 67.54 7.30
N GLY A 22 -36.07 67.77 8.11
CA GLY A 22 -34.80 67.07 8.06
C GLY A 22 -34.98 65.56 8.29
N PHE A 23 -34.36 64.78 7.42
CA PHE A 23 -34.25 63.33 7.56
C PHE A 23 -33.30 63.01 8.71
N LEU A 24 -33.86 62.64 9.87
CA LEU A 24 -33.16 61.75 10.80
C LEU A 24 -33.07 60.37 10.13
N GLY A 25 -31.85 59.86 10.03
CA GLY A 25 -31.56 58.53 9.50
C GLY A 25 -32.17 57.43 10.36
N ALA A 26 -32.95 56.55 9.71
CA ALA A 26 -33.23 55.22 10.21
C ALA A 26 -32.24 54.25 9.54
N PRO A 27 -31.55 53.37 10.29
CA PRO A 27 -30.75 52.34 9.66
C PRO A 27 -31.71 51.30 9.10
N PHE A 28 -31.72 51.16 7.77
CA PHE A 28 -32.22 49.96 7.12
C PHE A 28 -31.27 48.81 7.48
N LEU A 29 -31.60 48.06 8.54
CA LEU A 29 -31.10 46.70 8.67
C LEU A 29 -31.79 45.86 7.59
N CYS A 30 -31.15 45.76 6.43
CA CYS A 30 -31.42 44.67 5.50
C CYS A 30 -30.82 43.41 6.11
N ALA A 31 -31.58 42.74 6.99
CA ALA A 31 -31.29 41.37 7.36
C ALA A 31 -31.55 40.50 6.12
N GLN A 32 -30.52 40.28 5.31
CA GLN A 32 -30.49 39.17 4.38
C GLN A 32 -30.43 37.91 5.21
N THR A 33 -31.58 37.31 5.47
CA THR A 33 -31.64 35.91 5.88
C THR A 33 -31.11 35.10 4.71
N VAL A 34 -29.81 34.79 4.74
CA VAL A 34 -29.26 33.69 3.97
C VAL A 34 -30.01 32.46 4.45
N SER A 35 -30.98 32.02 3.66
CA SER A 35 -31.60 30.72 3.84
C SER A 35 -30.50 29.69 3.58
N GLU A 36 -29.77 29.28 4.62
CA GLU A 36 -28.99 28.05 4.58
C GLU A 36 -29.97 26.93 4.25
N ARG A 37 -29.97 26.48 3.00
CA ARG A 37 -30.61 25.22 2.65
C ARG A 37 -29.96 24.17 3.55
N PRO A 38 -30.74 23.27 4.20
CA PRO A 38 -30.16 22.14 4.90
C PRO A 38 -29.18 21.45 3.94
N GLN A 39 -27.94 21.21 4.40
CA GLN A 39 -27.01 20.39 3.63
C GLN A 39 -27.64 18.99 3.51
N GLU A 40 -27.97 18.62 2.29
CA GLU A 40 -28.40 17.26 1.96
C GLU A 40 -27.15 16.42 1.66
N LEU A 41 -27.15 15.16 2.07
CA LEU A 41 -26.07 14.21 1.74
C LEU A 41 -25.91 14.10 0.22
N SER A 42 -24.66 14.13 -0.21
CA SER A 42 -24.26 14.07 -1.61
C SER A 42 -24.75 12.78 -2.27
N SER A 43 -25.11 12.84 -3.55
CA SER A 43 -25.36 11.62 -4.32
C SER A 43 -24.05 10.86 -4.57
N ILE A 44 -24.15 9.60 -5.00
CA ILE A 44 -22.96 8.81 -5.36
C ILE A 44 -22.16 9.49 -6.48
N ARG A 45 -22.85 10.15 -7.41
CA ARG A 45 -22.25 10.95 -8.48
C ARG A 45 -21.51 12.16 -7.92
N ASP A 46 -22.16 12.94 -7.07
CA ASP A 46 -21.56 14.15 -6.49
C ASP A 46 -20.30 13.81 -5.69
N ASN A 47 -20.30 12.68 -4.98
CA ASN A 47 -19.13 12.19 -4.25
C ASN A 47 -17.96 11.85 -5.18
N VAL A 48 -18.20 11.05 -6.23
CA VAL A 48 -17.15 10.72 -7.20
C VAL A 48 -16.65 11.97 -7.92
N GLU A 49 -17.53 12.82 -8.45
CA GLU A 49 -17.15 14.04 -9.17
C GLU A 49 -16.38 15.01 -8.27
N ARG A 50 -16.71 15.07 -6.97
CA ARG A 50 -15.94 15.88 -6.02
C ARG A 50 -14.57 15.29 -5.73
N LEU A 51 -14.51 14.00 -5.41
CA LEU A 51 -13.28 13.31 -5.04
C LEU A 51 -12.31 13.26 -6.21
N ALA A 52 -12.78 12.95 -7.40
CA ALA A 52 -12.01 12.90 -8.65
C ALA A 52 -11.88 14.27 -9.35
N SER A 53 -11.99 15.38 -8.63
CA SER A 53 -11.80 16.71 -9.22
C SER A 53 -10.35 17.14 -9.19
N ASP A 54 -9.91 17.86 -10.23
CA ASP A 54 -8.59 18.51 -10.31
C ASP A 54 -8.27 19.37 -9.06
N ALA A 55 -9.30 19.90 -8.40
CA ALA A 55 -9.16 20.69 -7.16
C ALA A 55 -8.60 19.89 -5.98
N LEU A 56 -8.58 18.56 -6.06
CA LEU A 56 -7.98 17.67 -5.07
C LEU A 56 -6.64 17.09 -5.55
N GLU A 57 -6.14 17.55 -6.71
CA GLU A 57 -4.77 17.29 -7.19
C GLU A 57 -4.35 15.82 -7.14
N GLY A 58 -5.29 14.89 -7.37
CA GLY A 58 -5.06 13.45 -7.37
C GLY A 58 -4.81 12.82 -5.99
N ARG A 59 -5.09 13.53 -4.90
CA ARG A 59 -5.19 13.01 -3.52
C ARG A 59 -3.99 12.17 -3.06
N LEU A 60 -2.77 12.52 -3.47
CA LEU A 60 -1.58 11.82 -2.99
C LEU A 60 -1.44 11.92 -1.47
N THR A 61 -1.13 10.81 -0.83
CA THR A 61 -0.94 10.73 0.62
C THR A 61 0.05 11.79 1.13
N GLY A 62 -0.39 12.57 2.13
CA GLY A 62 0.33 13.70 2.72
C GLY A 62 0.24 15.05 2.00
N THR A 63 -0.53 15.15 0.90
CA THR A 63 -0.77 16.43 0.20
C THR A 63 -1.97 17.21 0.75
N ASP A 64 -2.16 18.45 0.29
CA ASP A 64 -3.38 19.22 0.57
C ASP A 64 -4.62 18.59 -0.09
N GLY A 65 -4.46 17.96 -1.24
CA GLY A 65 -5.52 17.29 -1.99
C GLY A 65 -6.22 16.21 -1.17
N ILE A 66 -5.45 15.30 -0.58
CA ILE A 66 -6.00 14.25 0.29
C ILE A 66 -6.59 14.83 1.59
N ARG A 67 -6.01 15.90 2.13
CA ARG A 67 -6.58 16.59 3.30
C ARG A 67 -7.99 17.11 3.00
N LEU A 68 -8.18 17.75 1.83
CA LEU A 68 -9.47 18.24 1.37
C LEU A 68 -10.46 17.11 1.05
N ALA A 69 -9.98 15.99 0.52
CA ALA A 69 -10.81 14.78 0.32
C ALA A 69 -11.33 14.24 1.66
N ALA A 70 -10.46 14.13 2.67
CA ALA A 70 -10.86 13.74 4.01
C ALA A 70 -11.85 14.73 4.66
N ASP A 71 -11.70 16.05 4.44
CA ASP A 71 -12.67 17.04 4.93
C ASP A 71 -14.06 16.83 4.30
N HIS A 72 -14.11 16.50 3.00
CA HIS A 72 -15.34 16.15 2.30
C HIS A 72 -15.99 14.88 2.88
N ILE A 73 -15.22 13.79 3.00
CA ILE A 73 -15.68 12.52 3.56
C ILE A 73 -16.22 12.71 4.99
N ILE A 74 -15.51 13.44 5.86
CA ILE A 74 -15.95 13.74 7.23
C ILE A 74 -17.26 14.55 7.24
N GLY A 75 -17.43 15.47 6.28
CA GLY A 75 -18.67 16.20 6.09
C GLY A 75 -19.85 15.26 5.83
N GLU A 76 -19.70 14.34 4.88
CA GLU A 76 -20.71 13.32 4.56
C GLU A 76 -20.99 12.41 5.77
N LEU A 77 -19.95 11.94 6.46
CA LEU A 77 -20.08 11.09 7.66
C LEU A 77 -20.87 11.78 8.79
N LYS A 78 -20.66 13.08 9.01
CA LYS A 78 -21.43 13.86 9.98
C LYS A 78 -22.90 14.01 9.58
N LEU A 79 -23.16 14.24 8.29
CA LEU A 79 -24.53 14.32 7.76
C LEU A 79 -25.26 12.96 7.85
N LEU A 80 -24.52 11.84 7.80
CA LEU A 80 -25.04 10.50 8.05
C LEU A 80 -25.41 10.25 9.52
N GLY A 81 -24.94 11.10 10.44
CA GLY A 81 -25.05 10.89 11.87
C GLY A 81 -24.06 9.85 12.41
N ALA A 82 -22.99 9.55 11.66
CA ALA A 82 -21.93 8.67 12.12
C ALA A 82 -21.01 9.42 13.10
N GLU A 83 -20.54 8.73 14.12
CA GLU A 83 -19.70 9.25 15.20
C GLU A 83 -18.23 8.87 14.95
N PRO A 84 -17.25 9.50 15.60
CA PRO A 84 -15.89 8.93 15.69
C PRO A 84 -15.90 7.51 16.27
N LEU A 85 -14.81 6.75 16.07
CA LEU A 85 -14.71 5.41 16.66
C LEU A 85 -14.86 5.44 18.19
N PRO A 86 -15.35 4.35 18.81
CA PRO A 86 -15.38 4.24 20.26
C PRO A 86 -14.00 4.50 20.88
N GLY A 87 -13.93 5.45 21.81
CA GLY A 87 -12.68 5.78 22.52
C GLY A 87 -11.78 6.82 21.83
N VAL A 88 -12.18 7.37 20.68
CA VAL A 88 -11.48 8.48 20.03
C VAL A 88 -12.42 9.66 19.78
N ASP A 89 -11.89 10.88 19.85
CA ASP A 89 -12.69 12.12 19.71
C ASP A 89 -12.71 12.67 18.28
N ASN A 90 -12.01 12.04 17.34
CA ASN A 90 -11.80 12.54 15.98
C ASN A 90 -12.01 11.44 14.93
N TYR A 91 -12.46 11.84 13.74
CA TYR A 91 -12.59 10.97 12.57
C TYR A 91 -11.24 10.66 11.93
N ARG A 92 -10.27 11.58 12.06
CA ARG A 92 -8.92 11.40 11.50
C ARG A 92 -8.04 10.62 12.46
N LEU A 93 -7.51 9.48 12.03
CA LEU A 93 -6.49 8.72 12.75
C LEU A 93 -5.14 8.92 12.05
N PRO A 94 -4.14 9.55 12.71
CA PRO A 94 -2.85 9.80 12.10
C PRO A 94 -1.97 8.55 12.11
N PHE A 95 -1.18 8.36 11.05
CA PHE A 95 -0.12 7.35 10.98
C PHE A 95 1.16 7.98 10.41
N GLN A 96 2.31 7.39 10.72
CA GLN A 96 3.60 7.88 10.23
C GLN A 96 4.07 7.07 9.02
N TYR A 97 4.62 7.77 8.02
CA TYR A 97 5.20 7.12 6.85
C TYR A 97 6.39 7.92 6.30
N THR A 98 7.21 7.28 5.47
CA THR A 98 8.31 7.94 4.77
C THR A 98 7.78 8.57 3.48
N GLY A 99 7.72 9.90 3.43
CA GLY A 99 7.18 10.65 2.29
C GLY A 99 8.16 10.81 1.13
N SER A 100 9.45 11.03 1.42
CA SER A 100 10.51 11.06 0.41
C SER A 100 11.84 10.66 1.01
N ALA A 101 12.68 9.99 0.22
CA ALA A 101 14.08 9.74 0.54
C ALA A 101 14.96 10.57 -0.40
N THR A 102 15.99 11.21 0.14
CA THR A 102 16.98 11.99 -0.63
C THR A 102 18.38 11.62 -0.22
N ASP A 103 19.31 11.74 -1.16
CA ASP A 103 20.73 11.58 -0.88
C ASP A 103 21.21 12.76 -0.02
N ALA A 104 21.86 12.45 1.10
CA ALA A 104 22.32 13.44 2.06
C ALA A 104 23.85 13.64 2.00
N GLY A 105 24.44 13.47 0.81
CA GLY A 105 25.88 13.59 0.58
C GLY A 105 26.59 12.24 0.74
N THR A 106 26.09 11.24 0.00
CA THR A 106 26.76 9.94 -0.15
C THR A 106 28.08 10.13 -0.88
N THR A 107 29.12 9.41 -0.43
CA THR A 107 30.45 9.49 -1.05
C THR A 107 31.02 8.11 -1.30
N LEU A 108 31.77 7.96 -2.39
CA LEU A 108 32.52 6.76 -2.72
C LEU A 108 34.00 7.11 -2.87
N ARG A 109 34.87 6.34 -2.21
CA ARG A 109 36.32 6.43 -2.32
C ARG A 109 36.87 5.10 -2.82
N LEU A 110 37.89 5.11 -3.67
CA LEU A 110 38.56 3.93 -4.18
C LEU A 110 40.08 4.08 -4.04
N GLU A 111 40.71 3.10 -3.42
CA GLU A 111 42.16 2.99 -3.26
C GLU A 111 42.69 1.83 -4.12
N ALA A 112 43.26 2.16 -5.29
CA ALA A 112 43.80 1.18 -6.24
C ALA A 112 45.07 1.69 -6.93
N GLY A 113 46.17 1.79 -6.19
CA GLY A 113 47.45 2.38 -6.65
C GLY A 113 47.41 3.91 -6.80
N ARG A 114 46.22 4.49 -6.98
CA ARG A 114 45.86 5.90 -6.81
C ARG A 114 44.55 5.99 -6.03
N GLU A 115 44.34 7.10 -5.34
CA GLU A 115 43.07 7.41 -4.69
C GLU A 115 42.14 8.11 -5.68
N LEU A 116 40.92 7.59 -5.83
CA LEU A 116 39.81 8.25 -6.51
C LEU A 116 38.71 8.54 -5.49
N TYR A 117 38.04 9.68 -5.63
CA TYR A 117 37.01 10.13 -4.69
C TYR A 117 35.86 10.79 -5.43
N TRP A 118 34.64 10.39 -5.10
CA TRP A 118 33.40 10.90 -5.65
C TRP A 118 32.47 11.33 -4.51
N GLU A 119 32.13 12.62 -4.49
CA GLU A 119 31.19 13.24 -3.55
C GLU A 119 30.03 13.96 -4.25
N ASP A 120 30.06 14.00 -5.59
CA ASP A 120 29.02 14.62 -6.41
C ASP A 120 27.80 13.69 -6.48
N GLY A 121 26.66 14.18 -6.00
CA GLY A 121 25.36 13.50 -6.08
C GLY A 121 24.92 13.17 -7.51
N GLY A 122 25.53 13.79 -8.53
CA GLY A 122 25.35 13.44 -9.94
C GLY A 122 26.18 12.25 -10.41
N LEU A 123 27.14 11.76 -9.61
CA LEU A 123 28.02 10.63 -9.94
C LEU A 123 27.80 9.41 -9.04
N VAL A 124 27.47 9.63 -7.77
CA VAL A 124 27.12 8.61 -6.78
C VAL A 124 25.93 9.10 -5.95
N SER A 125 24.96 8.23 -5.70
CA SER A 125 23.81 8.52 -4.85
C SER A 125 23.42 7.27 -4.10
N ALA A 126 23.10 7.37 -2.81
CA ALA A 126 22.50 6.26 -2.08
C ALA A 126 21.21 5.79 -2.77
N LEU A 127 20.82 4.55 -2.50
CA LEU A 127 19.48 4.06 -2.79
C LEU A 127 18.54 4.44 -1.63
N SER A 128 17.26 4.63 -1.92
CA SER A 128 16.23 5.04 -0.95
C SER A 128 16.16 4.14 0.30
N PHE A 129 16.40 2.84 0.11
CA PHE A 129 16.44 1.84 1.17
C PHE A 129 17.77 1.70 1.89
N SER A 130 18.82 2.40 1.47
CA SER A 130 20.16 2.20 2.05
C SER A 130 20.17 2.49 3.55
N GLU A 131 20.91 1.68 4.29
CA GLU A 131 21.34 2.04 5.64
C GLU A 131 22.28 3.26 5.54
N SER A 132 22.16 4.19 6.50
CA SER A 132 23.04 5.36 6.55
C SER A 132 24.30 5.03 7.35
N VAL A 133 25.28 4.41 6.70
CA VAL A 133 26.49 3.88 7.32
C VAL A 133 27.69 3.99 6.38
N GLU A 134 28.88 4.07 6.97
CA GLU A 134 30.15 4.00 6.26
C GLU A 134 30.73 2.59 6.32
N VAL A 135 31.04 2.02 5.15
CA VAL A 135 31.62 0.69 5.01
C VAL A 135 32.87 0.76 4.14
N THR A 136 33.86 -0.09 4.44
CA THR A 136 35.08 -0.23 3.64
C THR A 136 35.36 -1.70 3.38
N GLY A 137 35.75 -2.03 2.15
CA GLY A 137 36.19 -3.37 1.79
C GLY A 137 36.60 -3.51 0.32
N PRO A 138 37.12 -4.69 -0.06
CA PRO A 138 37.45 -5.00 -1.45
C PRO A 138 36.20 -4.96 -2.34
N LEU A 139 36.40 -4.76 -3.64
CA LEU A 139 35.32 -4.78 -4.63
C LEU A 139 35.20 -6.13 -5.34
N VAL A 140 33.96 -6.55 -5.59
CA VAL A 140 33.65 -7.75 -6.38
C VAL A 140 32.47 -7.50 -7.30
N PHE A 141 32.59 -7.85 -8.58
CA PHE A 141 31.50 -7.78 -9.53
C PHE A 141 30.70 -9.08 -9.53
N ALA A 142 29.40 -8.99 -9.24
CA ALA A 142 28.48 -10.12 -9.15
C ALA A 142 27.42 -10.10 -10.28
N GLY A 143 27.78 -9.61 -11.47
CA GLY A 143 26.87 -9.59 -12.61
C GLY A 143 25.59 -8.82 -12.34
N TYR A 144 24.42 -9.43 -12.57
CA TYR A 144 23.13 -8.83 -12.23
C TYR A 144 22.73 -9.00 -10.76
N GLY A 145 23.52 -9.67 -9.91
CA GLY A 145 23.20 -9.87 -8.50
C GLY A 145 21.89 -10.65 -8.26
N LEU A 146 21.45 -11.43 -9.26
CA LEU A 146 20.24 -12.24 -9.19
C LEU A 146 20.52 -13.54 -8.45
N VAL A 147 19.53 -13.98 -7.68
CA VAL A 147 19.43 -15.30 -7.08
C VAL A 147 18.03 -15.81 -7.41
N VAL A 148 17.96 -16.72 -8.37
CA VAL A 148 16.74 -17.40 -8.81
C VAL A 148 16.82 -18.83 -8.27
N PRO A 149 15.91 -19.22 -7.36
CA PRO A 149 15.86 -20.56 -6.80
C PRO A 149 15.66 -21.64 -7.87
N GLU A 150 16.19 -22.84 -7.63
CA GLU A 150 15.98 -23.99 -8.53
C GLU A 150 14.51 -24.44 -8.59
N THR A 151 13.74 -24.13 -7.54
CA THR A 151 12.31 -24.42 -7.41
C THR A 151 11.45 -23.74 -8.48
N ASP A 152 11.93 -22.66 -9.09
CA ASP A 152 11.24 -21.95 -10.18
C ASP A 152 11.58 -22.49 -11.58
N GLY A 153 12.18 -23.69 -11.65
CA GLY A 153 12.42 -24.42 -12.89
C GLY A 153 13.64 -23.98 -13.69
N PHE A 154 14.32 -22.91 -13.26
CA PHE A 154 15.60 -22.46 -13.80
C PHE A 154 16.42 -21.75 -12.72
N SER A 155 17.50 -22.39 -12.26
CA SER A 155 18.40 -21.82 -11.26
C SER A 155 19.37 -20.82 -11.88
N TYR A 156 19.53 -19.67 -11.23
CA TYR A 156 20.50 -18.65 -11.62
C TYR A 156 21.00 -17.94 -10.35
N ASP A 157 22.26 -18.19 -9.95
CA ASP A 157 22.88 -17.52 -8.81
C ASP A 157 24.15 -16.79 -9.24
N SER A 158 24.11 -15.45 -9.19
CA SER A 158 25.24 -14.61 -9.60
C SER A 158 26.43 -14.66 -8.63
N TYR A 159 26.24 -15.28 -7.46
CA TYR A 159 27.23 -15.39 -6.39
C TYR A 159 27.87 -16.77 -6.31
N ALA A 160 27.38 -17.76 -7.09
CA ALA A 160 27.75 -19.17 -6.94
C ALA A 160 29.27 -19.46 -7.03
N THR A 161 30.04 -18.60 -7.68
CA THR A 161 31.48 -18.79 -7.93
C THR A 161 32.36 -17.69 -7.32
N ILE A 162 31.81 -16.81 -6.48
CA ILE A 162 32.52 -15.67 -5.92
C ILE A 162 32.31 -15.56 -4.41
N ASP A 163 33.35 -15.14 -3.69
CA ASP A 163 33.23 -14.79 -2.27
C ASP A 163 32.98 -13.29 -2.13
N VAL A 164 31.89 -12.93 -1.46
CA VAL A 164 31.47 -11.54 -1.23
C VAL A 164 31.55 -11.14 0.24
N THR A 165 32.02 -12.03 1.11
CA THR A 165 32.15 -11.78 2.55
C THR A 165 33.06 -10.59 2.80
N ASP A 166 32.59 -9.62 3.60
CA ASP A 166 33.30 -8.39 3.93
C ASP A 166 33.65 -7.47 2.73
N LYS A 167 33.05 -7.70 1.56
CA LYS A 167 33.28 -6.93 0.32
C LYS A 167 32.15 -5.95 0.01
N ILE A 168 32.43 -4.99 -0.86
CA ILE A 168 31.42 -4.16 -1.52
C ILE A 168 31.14 -4.78 -2.89
N VAL A 169 29.89 -5.21 -3.08
CA VAL A 169 29.45 -5.91 -4.29
C VAL A 169 29.02 -4.90 -5.33
N VAL A 170 29.53 -5.03 -6.56
CA VAL A 170 29.11 -4.26 -7.73
C VAL A 170 28.15 -5.11 -8.56
N VAL A 171 26.96 -4.60 -8.84
CA VAL A 171 25.94 -5.29 -9.65
C VAL A 171 25.39 -4.39 -10.75
N LEU A 172 24.91 -5.00 -11.83
CA LEU A 172 24.12 -4.35 -12.85
C LEU A 172 22.67 -4.16 -12.37
N ARG A 173 22.09 -3.00 -12.68
CA ARG A 173 20.64 -2.75 -12.62
C ARG A 173 19.92 -3.65 -13.62
N TYR A 174 18.65 -3.95 -13.38
CA TYR A 174 17.80 -4.80 -14.22
C TYR A 174 18.23 -6.28 -14.20
N PHE A 175 18.14 -6.97 -15.33
CA PHE A 175 18.38 -8.39 -15.48
C PHE A 175 18.86 -8.65 -16.92
N PRO A 176 19.29 -9.87 -17.28
CA PRO A 176 19.82 -10.17 -18.62
C PRO A 176 18.93 -9.65 -19.76
N GLU A 177 19.43 -8.66 -20.52
CA GLU A 177 18.61 -7.87 -21.45
C GLU A 177 18.15 -8.67 -22.68
N ASP A 178 18.95 -9.64 -23.12
CA ASP A 178 18.68 -10.51 -24.27
C ASP A 178 17.78 -11.72 -23.89
N SER A 179 17.26 -11.76 -22.65
CA SER A 179 16.29 -12.78 -22.22
C SER A 179 14.89 -12.52 -22.79
N GLU A 180 14.25 -13.60 -23.26
CA GLU A 180 12.92 -13.59 -23.88
C GLU A 180 11.95 -14.58 -23.20
N GLY A 181 10.64 -14.38 -23.41
CA GLY A 181 9.59 -15.31 -22.97
C GLY A 181 9.54 -15.55 -21.46
N ASP A 182 9.45 -16.82 -21.08
CA ASP A 182 9.31 -17.25 -19.68
C ASP A 182 10.53 -16.89 -18.83
N LEU A 183 11.74 -16.98 -19.39
CA LEU A 183 12.99 -16.60 -18.71
C LEU A 183 13.02 -15.11 -18.37
N ARG A 184 12.56 -14.25 -19.29
CA ARG A 184 12.42 -12.81 -19.04
C ARG A 184 11.48 -12.53 -17.89
N SER A 185 10.32 -13.20 -17.92
CA SER A 185 9.29 -13.08 -16.88
C SER A 185 9.82 -13.55 -15.53
N LEU A 186 10.59 -14.64 -15.49
CA LEU A 186 11.23 -15.15 -14.29
C LEU A 186 12.26 -14.17 -13.72
N PHE A 187 13.23 -13.74 -14.52
CA PHE A 187 14.27 -12.81 -14.05
C PHE A 187 13.71 -11.48 -13.55
N SER A 188 12.64 -10.98 -14.20
CA SER A 188 12.00 -9.73 -13.79
C SER A 188 11.50 -9.75 -12.34
N ARG A 189 11.13 -10.93 -11.81
CA ARG A 189 10.66 -11.12 -10.43
C ARG A 189 11.76 -10.87 -9.38
N TYR A 190 13.00 -11.24 -9.71
CA TYR A 190 14.16 -11.14 -8.80
C TYR A 190 15.05 -9.92 -9.08
N ALA A 191 14.68 -9.09 -10.07
CA ALA A 191 15.48 -7.95 -10.49
C ALA A 191 15.33 -6.71 -9.59
N GLY A 192 14.40 -6.74 -8.63
CA GLY A 192 14.19 -5.64 -7.68
C GLY A 192 15.45 -5.32 -6.88
N LEU A 193 15.79 -4.03 -6.77
CA LEU A 193 17.04 -3.61 -6.13
C LEU A 193 17.13 -4.03 -4.65
N ARG A 194 16.00 -4.06 -3.93
CA ARG A 194 15.92 -4.58 -2.56
C ARG A 194 16.28 -6.06 -2.50
N PHE A 195 15.75 -6.88 -3.43
CA PHE A 195 16.11 -8.30 -3.49
C PHE A 195 17.60 -8.51 -3.72
N LYS A 196 18.22 -7.72 -4.61
CA LYS A 196 19.68 -7.78 -4.83
C LYS A 196 20.47 -7.37 -3.59
N ALA A 197 20.01 -6.34 -2.88
CA ALA A 197 20.62 -5.87 -1.65
C ALA A 197 20.54 -6.93 -0.54
N SER A 198 19.38 -7.54 -0.33
CA SER A 198 19.21 -8.65 0.62
C SER A 198 20.08 -9.85 0.22
N ALA A 199 20.09 -10.24 -1.06
CA ALA A 199 20.91 -11.36 -1.55
C ALA A 199 22.42 -11.16 -1.32
N ALA A 200 22.92 -9.93 -1.54
CA ALA A 200 24.31 -9.57 -1.26
C ALA A 200 24.60 -9.58 0.25
N ARG A 201 23.76 -8.92 1.05
CA ARG A 201 23.95 -8.80 2.50
C ARG A 201 23.94 -10.15 3.18
N GLN A 202 23.02 -11.04 2.82
CA GLN A 202 22.92 -12.37 3.42
C GLN A 202 24.13 -13.26 3.10
N ARG A 203 24.91 -12.95 2.07
CA ARG A 203 26.18 -13.60 1.74
C ARG A 203 27.40 -12.89 2.36
N GLY A 204 27.17 -11.96 3.29
CA GLY A 204 28.21 -11.27 4.05
C GLY A 204 28.77 -10.00 3.39
N ALA A 205 28.13 -9.48 2.33
CA ALA A 205 28.54 -8.21 1.75
C ALA A 205 28.33 -7.05 2.73
N LYS A 206 29.30 -6.13 2.79
CA LYS A 206 29.21 -4.88 3.57
C LYS A 206 28.49 -3.76 2.82
N GLY A 207 28.53 -3.80 1.49
CA GLY A 207 27.90 -2.77 0.69
C GLY A 207 27.51 -3.25 -0.71
N LEU A 208 26.65 -2.48 -1.37
CA LEU A 208 26.17 -2.71 -2.72
C LEU A 208 26.36 -1.44 -3.57
N LEU A 209 26.99 -1.58 -4.73
CA LEU A 209 27.04 -0.57 -5.78
C LEU A 209 26.23 -1.05 -6.99
N VAL A 210 25.22 -0.27 -7.38
CA VAL A 210 24.34 -0.56 -8.52
C VAL A 210 24.71 0.31 -9.71
N VAL A 211 25.00 -0.34 -10.83
CA VAL A 211 25.37 0.30 -12.10
C VAL A 211 24.28 0.09 -13.12
N THR A 212 23.78 1.15 -13.76
CA THR A 212 22.96 0.98 -14.96
C THR A 212 23.87 0.70 -16.15
N GLY A 213 23.92 -0.56 -16.60
CA GLY A 213 24.88 -1.02 -17.61
C GLY A 213 24.73 -0.32 -18.98
N PRO A 214 25.79 -0.29 -19.81
CA PRO A 214 25.78 0.38 -21.11
C PRO A 214 24.80 -0.23 -22.14
N ARG A 215 24.34 -1.47 -21.93
CA ARG A 215 23.30 -2.13 -22.75
C ARG A 215 21.90 -2.04 -22.15
N SER A 216 21.76 -1.46 -20.95
CA SER A 216 20.47 -1.36 -20.26
C SER A 216 19.69 -0.09 -20.63
N PRO A 217 18.38 -0.06 -20.37
CA PRO A 217 17.60 1.18 -20.40
C PRO A 217 18.24 2.26 -19.50
N ASN A 218 18.27 3.51 -19.96
CA ASN A 218 18.87 4.64 -19.24
C ASN A 218 20.37 4.42 -18.91
N ALA A 219 21.10 3.81 -19.86
CA ALA A 219 22.52 3.46 -19.74
C ALA A 219 23.37 4.55 -19.05
N GLY A 220 24.06 4.16 -17.98
CA GLY A 220 24.97 5.02 -17.23
C GLY A 220 24.29 6.05 -16.30
N GLU A 221 22.97 6.16 -16.28
CA GLU A 221 22.24 7.03 -15.36
C GLU A 221 22.15 6.43 -13.95
N LEU A 222 22.11 7.32 -12.94
CA LEU A 222 21.81 6.95 -11.56
C LEU A 222 20.38 6.43 -11.42
N VAL A 223 20.19 5.49 -10.48
CA VAL A 223 18.86 5.15 -9.99
C VAL A 223 18.29 6.38 -9.28
N ARG A 224 17.15 6.88 -9.74
CA ARG A 224 16.44 7.95 -9.05
C ARG A 224 15.96 7.44 -7.70
N MET A 225 16.23 8.19 -6.63
CA MET A 225 15.54 7.97 -5.37
C MET A 225 14.07 8.33 -5.57
N THR A 226 13.22 7.32 -5.58
CA THR A 226 11.78 7.46 -5.41
C THR A 226 11.45 7.37 -3.91
N ALA A 227 10.26 7.81 -3.52
CA ALA A 227 9.75 7.51 -2.19
C ALA A 227 9.71 5.98 -2.05
N ASP A 228 10.57 5.44 -1.19
CA ASP A 228 10.53 4.04 -0.82
C ASP A 228 9.65 3.96 0.41
N THR A 229 8.53 3.29 0.23
CA THR A 229 7.41 3.26 1.17
C THR A 229 7.69 2.36 2.38
N ALA A 230 8.81 1.65 2.36
CA ALA A 230 9.24 0.84 3.48
C ALA A 230 9.67 1.71 4.67
N VAL A 231 9.16 1.34 5.85
CA VAL A 231 9.47 1.96 7.14
C VAL A 231 10.94 1.74 7.55
N ALA A 232 11.58 0.65 7.10
CA ALA A 232 12.94 0.24 7.49
C ALA A 232 13.96 0.25 6.33
N ASP A 233 15.22 0.54 6.68
CA ASP A 233 16.37 0.39 5.76
C ASP A 233 16.73 -1.09 5.52
N SER A 234 17.53 -1.33 4.49
CA SER A 234 17.91 -2.67 4.06
C SER A 234 19.02 -3.31 4.92
N GLY A 235 19.48 -2.68 6.01
CA GLY A 235 20.63 -3.16 6.80
C GLY A 235 21.93 -3.35 6.00
N ILE A 236 22.07 -2.64 4.88
CA ILE A 236 23.28 -2.64 4.04
C ILE A 236 23.47 -1.24 3.43
N ALA A 237 24.71 -0.78 3.34
CA ALA A 237 25.06 0.43 2.61
C ALA A 237 24.91 0.17 1.10
N ALA A 238 23.96 0.84 0.45
CA ALA A 238 23.65 0.64 -0.96
C ALA A 238 23.61 1.96 -1.72
N ALA A 239 24.34 2.05 -2.83
CA ALA A 239 24.38 3.23 -3.68
C ALA A 239 24.30 2.88 -5.16
N SER A 240 23.72 3.78 -5.94
CA SER A 240 23.86 3.79 -7.39
C SER A 240 25.05 4.64 -7.80
N VAL A 241 25.76 4.20 -8.84
CA VAL A 241 26.85 4.95 -9.45
C VAL A 241 26.61 5.10 -10.95
N THR A 242 27.08 6.20 -11.53
CA THR A 242 27.00 6.44 -12.97
C THR A 242 27.88 5.49 -13.76
N GLY A 243 27.62 5.42 -15.07
CA GLY A 243 28.48 4.68 -16.01
C GLY A 243 29.95 5.15 -15.95
N ALA A 244 30.20 6.45 -15.78
CA ALA A 244 31.57 6.99 -15.67
C ALA A 244 32.32 6.49 -14.42
N VAL A 245 31.63 6.38 -13.28
CA VAL A 245 32.21 5.81 -12.06
C VAL A 245 32.45 4.32 -12.26
N ALA A 246 31.48 3.60 -12.84
CA ALA A 246 31.61 2.17 -13.09
C ALA A 246 32.75 1.84 -14.08
N ASP A 247 32.92 2.62 -15.15
CA ASP A 247 34.04 2.49 -16.09
C ASP A 247 35.38 2.68 -15.36
N ALA A 248 35.48 3.63 -14.42
CA ALA A 248 36.69 3.81 -13.62
C ALA A 248 36.99 2.60 -12.71
N LEU A 249 35.97 1.88 -12.23
CA LEU A 249 36.14 0.62 -11.50
C LEU A 249 36.63 -0.49 -12.45
N PHE A 250 36.02 -0.61 -13.63
CA PHE A 250 36.33 -1.66 -14.60
C PHE A 250 37.66 -1.45 -15.34
N ASP A 251 38.16 -0.22 -15.45
CA ASP A 251 39.50 0.10 -15.97
C ASP A 251 40.63 -0.58 -15.16
N LEU A 252 40.34 -0.97 -13.92
CA LEU A 252 41.27 -1.70 -13.05
C LEU A 252 41.32 -3.19 -13.38
N VAL A 253 40.35 -3.71 -14.15
CA VAL A 253 40.22 -5.13 -14.50
C VAL A 253 40.88 -5.39 -15.86
N PRO A 254 42.02 -6.11 -15.93
CA PRO A 254 42.73 -6.30 -17.18
C PRO A 254 41.90 -7.02 -18.24
N GLY A 255 41.71 -6.37 -19.39
CA GLY A 255 41.07 -6.99 -20.56
C GLY A 255 39.56 -7.21 -20.44
N LYS A 256 38.88 -6.57 -19.48
CA LYS A 256 37.43 -6.68 -19.29
C LYS A 256 36.81 -5.31 -19.05
N THR A 257 36.04 -4.82 -20.02
CA THR A 257 35.24 -3.59 -19.87
C THR A 257 33.85 -3.90 -19.31
N LEU A 258 33.17 -2.89 -18.75
CA LEU A 258 31.79 -3.03 -18.25
C LEU A 258 30.84 -3.54 -19.34
N GLY A 259 30.94 -3.00 -20.56
CA GLY A 259 30.10 -3.41 -21.69
C GLY A 259 30.34 -4.86 -22.12
N GLN A 260 31.59 -5.33 -22.11
CA GLN A 260 31.90 -6.74 -22.39
C GLN A 260 31.37 -7.67 -21.30
N ALA A 261 31.52 -7.28 -20.02
CA ALA A 261 31.00 -8.05 -18.91
C ALA A 261 29.46 -8.16 -18.96
N GLN A 262 28.76 -7.05 -19.23
CA GLN A 262 27.30 -7.08 -19.40
C GLN A 262 26.89 -7.94 -20.61
N GLN A 263 27.57 -7.80 -21.74
CA GLN A 263 27.26 -8.58 -22.94
C GLN A 263 27.35 -10.10 -22.71
N GLU A 264 28.33 -10.56 -21.92
CA GLU A 264 28.45 -11.97 -21.56
C GLU A 264 27.26 -12.46 -20.71
N LEU A 265 26.69 -11.60 -19.88
CA LEU A 265 25.59 -11.90 -18.98
C LEU A 265 24.20 -11.79 -19.62
N ASP A 266 24.03 -10.98 -20.66
CA ASP A 266 22.71 -10.60 -21.18
C ASP A 266 21.90 -11.75 -21.78
N SER A 267 22.54 -12.85 -22.16
CA SER A 267 21.84 -14.06 -22.60
C SER A 267 21.21 -14.85 -21.46
N GLY A 268 21.44 -14.47 -20.19
CA GLY A 268 20.99 -15.21 -19.01
C GLY A 268 21.75 -16.51 -18.77
N ASN A 269 23.01 -16.62 -19.24
CA ASN A 269 23.82 -17.82 -19.08
C ASN A 269 24.31 -17.95 -17.61
N PRO A 270 23.88 -18.98 -16.86
CA PRO A 270 24.24 -19.14 -15.44
C PRO A 270 25.71 -19.52 -15.21
N HIS A 271 26.48 -19.80 -16.28
CA HIS A 271 27.89 -20.17 -16.18
C HIS A 271 28.84 -18.96 -16.27
N VAL A 272 28.32 -17.75 -16.45
CA VAL A 272 29.16 -16.54 -16.50
C VAL A 272 29.43 -16.09 -15.08
N ALA A 273 30.68 -16.23 -14.65
CA ALA A 273 31.13 -15.92 -13.31
C ALA A 273 31.37 -14.42 -13.11
N GLY A 274 31.11 -13.96 -11.89
CA GLY A 274 31.65 -12.70 -11.38
C GLY A 274 33.17 -12.72 -11.21
N PHE A 275 33.75 -11.58 -10.85
CA PHE A 275 35.20 -11.45 -10.64
C PHE A 275 35.53 -10.31 -9.68
N ASP A 276 36.69 -10.41 -9.02
CA ASP A 276 37.20 -9.33 -8.16
C ASP A 276 37.60 -8.10 -9.01
N ILE A 277 37.29 -6.91 -8.50
CA ILE A 277 37.77 -5.65 -9.04
C ILE A 277 38.95 -5.19 -8.16
N PRO A 278 40.16 -4.97 -8.71
CA PRO A 278 41.31 -4.59 -7.90
C PRO A 278 41.10 -3.26 -7.15
N GLY A 279 41.36 -3.26 -5.84
CA GLY A 279 41.29 -2.08 -4.99
C GLY A 279 40.29 -2.22 -3.84
N ASP A 280 40.42 -1.32 -2.87
CA ASP A 280 39.50 -1.21 -1.73
C ASP A 280 38.62 0.03 -1.89
N ALA A 281 37.33 -0.11 -1.64
CA ALA A 281 36.40 0.99 -1.69
C ALA A 281 35.88 1.34 -0.29
N THR A 282 35.67 2.64 -0.04
CA THR A 282 34.92 3.15 1.11
C THR A 282 33.63 3.79 0.59
N LEU A 283 32.48 3.23 0.95
CA LEU A 283 31.16 3.78 0.67
C LEU A 283 30.59 4.37 1.95
N ASN A 284 30.35 5.68 1.96
CA ASN A 284 29.63 6.37 3.03
C ASN A 284 28.24 6.72 2.52
N ALA A 285 27.28 5.83 2.73
CA ALA A 285 25.90 6.01 2.29
C ALA A 285 25.15 6.90 3.27
N LYS A 286 24.45 7.92 2.77
CA LYS A 286 23.66 8.84 3.58
C LYS A 286 22.31 9.09 2.95
N VAL A 287 21.26 8.69 3.67
CA VAL A 287 19.87 8.89 3.24
C VAL A 287 19.17 9.80 4.24
N SER A 288 18.60 10.89 3.75
CA SER A 288 17.67 11.72 4.51
C SER A 288 16.25 11.29 4.18
N ARG A 289 15.53 10.79 5.19
CA ARG A 289 14.12 10.36 5.08
C ARG A 289 13.21 11.44 5.66
N ASP A 290 12.31 11.95 4.84
CA ASP A 290 11.26 12.87 5.28
C ASP A 290 10.10 12.06 5.86
N ARG A 291 10.03 11.98 7.19
CA ARG A 291 8.89 11.35 7.89
C ARG A 291 7.70 12.30 7.82
N ARG A 292 6.60 11.84 7.23
CA ARG A 292 5.34 12.56 7.09
C ARG A 292 4.23 11.84 7.84
N THR A 293 3.16 12.59 8.09
CA THR A 293 1.97 12.06 8.77
C THR A 293 0.83 11.92 7.78
N GLY A 294 0.39 10.68 7.55
CA GLY A 294 -0.84 10.34 6.83
C GLY A 294 -2.04 10.34 7.77
N HIS A 295 -3.26 10.30 7.23
CA HIS A 295 -4.46 10.21 8.04
C HIS A 295 -5.46 9.25 7.43
N ASN A 296 -5.88 8.23 8.18
CA ASN A 296 -7.10 7.49 7.85
C ASN A 296 -8.32 8.30 8.29
N VAL A 297 -9.46 8.10 7.65
CA VAL A 297 -10.75 8.66 8.09
C VAL A 297 -11.67 7.51 8.48
N LEU A 298 -12.11 7.46 9.73
CA LEU A 298 -12.99 6.42 10.23
C LEU A 298 -14.20 7.01 10.95
N ALA A 299 -15.33 6.35 10.79
CA ALA A 299 -16.56 6.67 11.49
C ALA A 299 -17.30 5.41 11.91
N TYR A 300 -18.21 5.58 12.86
CA TYR A 300 -18.93 4.53 13.54
C TYR A 300 -20.44 4.84 13.54
N LEU A 301 -21.22 3.88 13.06
CA LEU A 301 -22.67 3.85 13.23
C LEU A 301 -22.99 2.89 14.38
N PRO A 302 -23.49 3.39 15.53
CA PRO A 302 -23.80 2.54 16.67
C PRO A 302 -24.87 1.49 16.33
N PRO A 303 -24.85 0.32 17.01
CA PRO A 303 -25.93 -0.65 16.90
C PRO A 303 -27.23 0.00 17.38
N THR A 304 -28.34 -0.34 16.74
CA THR A 304 -29.68 0.16 17.12
C THR A 304 -30.36 -0.78 18.11
N THR A 305 -29.79 -1.97 18.35
CA THR A 305 -30.30 -2.93 19.33
C THR A 305 -29.36 -3.01 20.54
N GLY A 306 -29.87 -3.52 21.66
CA GLY A 306 -29.06 -3.77 22.87
C GLY A 306 -28.37 -5.14 22.89
N ALA A 307 -28.19 -5.80 21.73
CA ALA A 307 -27.55 -7.10 21.64
C ALA A 307 -26.09 -7.02 22.13
N ARG A 308 -25.66 -8.02 22.90
CA ARG A 308 -24.25 -8.18 23.30
C ARG A 308 -23.69 -9.31 22.47
N LEU A 309 -22.78 -8.98 21.56
CA LEU A 309 -22.18 -9.91 20.61
C LEU A 309 -20.66 -9.91 20.81
N ASP A 310 -20.04 -11.08 20.67
CA ASP A 310 -18.59 -11.24 20.90
C ASP A 310 -17.74 -10.39 19.95
N LYS A 311 -18.17 -10.29 18.68
CA LYS A 311 -17.54 -9.47 17.63
C LYS A 311 -18.41 -8.26 17.22
N PRO A 312 -18.57 -7.22 18.05
CA PRO A 312 -19.63 -6.21 17.90
C PRO A 312 -19.54 -5.30 16.66
N TYR A 313 -18.54 -5.45 15.79
CA TYR A 313 -18.32 -4.56 14.65
C TYR A 313 -18.34 -5.28 13.29
N VAL A 314 -18.94 -4.64 12.29
CA VAL A 314 -18.73 -4.96 10.86
C VAL A 314 -18.08 -3.74 10.22
N MET A 315 -17.06 -3.94 9.40
CA MET A 315 -16.32 -2.85 8.76
C MET A 315 -16.59 -2.83 7.26
N LEU A 316 -16.79 -1.65 6.69
CA LEU A 316 -16.74 -1.40 5.25
C LEU A 316 -15.62 -0.40 4.99
N GLY A 317 -14.81 -0.61 3.94
CA GLY A 317 -13.76 0.33 3.61
C GLY A 317 -13.37 0.44 2.15
N ALA A 318 -12.67 1.52 1.85
CA ALA A 318 -12.08 1.87 0.56
C ALA A 318 -10.92 2.83 0.82
N HIS A 319 -9.82 2.76 0.07
CA HIS A 319 -8.82 3.82 0.14
C HIS A 319 -9.33 5.09 -0.55
N TYR A 320 -8.84 6.24 -0.10
CA TYR A 320 -9.25 7.55 -0.61
C TYR A 320 -8.08 8.39 -1.13
N ASP A 321 -6.84 7.90 -0.99
CA ASP A 321 -5.70 8.43 -1.71
C ASP A 321 -5.66 7.96 -3.18
N HIS A 322 -4.85 8.64 -3.97
CA HIS A 322 -4.46 8.20 -5.32
C HIS A 322 -3.07 8.78 -5.68
N LEU A 323 -2.67 8.73 -6.95
CA LEU A 323 -1.29 8.97 -7.39
C LEU A 323 -0.84 10.44 -7.52
N GLY A 324 -1.70 11.42 -7.23
CA GLY A 324 -1.37 12.83 -7.39
C GLY A 324 -1.07 13.22 -8.85
N ARG A 325 0.20 13.52 -9.16
CA ARG A 325 0.68 13.79 -10.53
C ARG A 325 1.47 12.62 -11.16
N GLY A 326 1.49 11.47 -10.50
CA GLY A 326 2.18 10.26 -10.98
C GLY A 326 3.69 10.24 -10.70
N GLU A 327 4.12 10.89 -9.61
CA GLU A 327 5.56 11.12 -9.32
C GLU A 327 6.27 9.90 -8.70
N ASN A 328 5.51 8.92 -8.16
CA ASN A 328 6.05 7.83 -7.33
C ASN A 328 6.35 6.51 -8.06
N GLY A 329 6.19 6.46 -9.39
CA GLY A 329 6.60 5.30 -10.21
C GLY A 329 5.50 4.31 -10.57
N ASP A 330 4.34 4.36 -9.90
CA ASP A 330 3.19 3.48 -10.19
C ASP A 330 2.26 4.01 -11.29
N SER A 331 2.54 5.22 -11.78
CA SER A 331 1.80 5.83 -12.91
C SER A 331 2.00 5.04 -14.21
N LEU A 332 0.90 4.78 -14.91
CA LEU A 332 0.88 4.21 -16.26
C LEU A 332 0.66 5.28 -17.34
N ALA A 333 0.84 6.56 -16.99
CA ALA A 333 0.71 7.69 -17.90
C ALA A 333 1.59 7.52 -19.14
N ARG A 334 1.05 7.88 -20.30
CA ARG A 334 1.83 7.97 -21.54
C ARG A 334 2.79 9.15 -21.49
N SER A 335 3.74 9.19 -22.42
CA SER A 335 4.75 10.25 -22.48
C SER A 335 4.13 11.65 -22.64
N ASP A 336 2.98 11.77 -23.29
CA ASP A 336 2.20 13.00 -23.45
C ASP A 336 1.25 13.32 -22.27
N GLU A 337 1.13 12.41 -21.31
CA GLU A 337 0.30 12.52 -20.11
C GLU A 337 1.14 12.73 -18.83
N SER A 338 2.47 12.75 -18.96
CA SER A 338 3.40 12.85 -17.84
C SER A 338 3.21 14.15 -17.05
N GLY A 339 3.08 14.03 -15.71
CA GLY A 339 2.87 15.15 -14.79
C GLY A 339 1.44 15.70 -14.73
N HIS A 340 0.51 15.13 -15.50
CA HIS A 340 -0.91 15.43 -15.36
C HIS A 340 -1.49 14.85 -14.07
N ILE A 341 -2.62 15.42 -13.64
CA ILE A 341 -3.32 14.99 -12.42
C ILE A 341 -3.93 13.62 -12.68
N HIS A 342 -3.73 12.69 -11.75
CA HIS A 342 -4.37 11.38 -11.71
C HIS A 342 -5.58 11.54 -10.81
N ASN A 343 -6.76 11.71 -11.41
CA ASN A 343 -7.97 12.00 -10.64
C ASN A 343 -8.53 10.77 -9.93
N GLY A 344 -8.26 9.55 -10.39
CA GLY A 344 -8.59 8.34 -9.65
C GLY A 344 -10.08 8.19 -9.39
N ALA A 345 -10.88 8.29 -10.45
CA ALA A 345 -12.33 8.21 -10.35
C ALA A 345 -12.83 6.80 -10.06
N ASP A 346 -12.29 5.80 -10.76
CA ASP A 346 -12.54 4.39 -10.42
C ASP A 346 -11.65 3.98 -9.27
N ASP A 347 -10.39 4.44 -9.28
CA ASP A 347 -9.33 4.11 -8.33
C ASP A 347 -8.91 5.33 -7.48
N ASN A 348 -9.53 5.61 -6.33
CA ASN A 348 -10.65 4.87 -5.76
C ASN A 348 -11.78 5.75 -5.23
N ALA A 349 -12.08 6.85 -5.92
CA ALA A 349 -13.26 7.67 -5.60
C ALA A 349 -14.58 6.86 -5.68
N SER A 350 -14.64 5.86 -6.57
CA SER A 350 -15.78 4.96 -6.71
C SER A 350 -16.04 4.14 -5.45
N GLY A 351 -15.01 3.54 -4.84
CA GLY A 351 -15.10 2.79 -3.60
C GLY A 351 -15.53 3.67 -2.43
N VAL A 352 -14.93 4.85 -2.30
CA VAL A 352 -15.30 5.84 -1.26
C VAL A 352 -16.79 6.20 -1.38
N ALA A 353 -17.26 6.52 -2.60
CA ALA A 353 -18.65 6.88 -2.83
C ALA A 353 -19.61 5.70 -2.56
N ALA A 354 -19.21 4.47 -2.87
CA ALA A 354 -19.98 3.27 -2.56
C ALA A 354 -20.11 3.02 -1.06
N VAL A 355 -19.02 3.16 -0.28
CA VAL A 355 -19.03 3.01 1.18
C VAL A 355 -19.89 4.08 1.84
N LEU A 356 -19.81 5.33 1.40
CA LEU A 356 -20.68 6.42 1.91
C LEU A 356 -22.16 6.14 1.62
N ALA A 357 -22.49 5.67 0.41
CA ALA A 357 -23.85 5.30 0.04
C ALA A 357 -24.37 4.09 0.84
N ALA A 358 -23.53 3.07 1.04
CA ALA A 358 -23.85 1.90 1.87
C ALA A 358 -24.07 2.30 3.33
N GLY A 359 -23.22 3.17 3.89
CA GLY A 359 -23.37 3.74 5.23
C GLY A 359 -24.69 4.49 5.42
N ARG A 360 -25.13 5.23 4.39
CA ARG A 360 -26.45 5.89 4.35
C ARG A 360 -27.61 4.93 4.48
N GLU A 361 -27.56 3.85 3.72
CA GLU A 361 -28.60 2.84 3.77
C GLU A 361 -28.61 2.12 5.11
N LEU A 362 -27.43 1.62 5.53
CA LEU A 362 -27.24 0.91 6.79
C LEU A 362 -27.68 1.75 7.98
N GLY A 363 -27.39 3.05 8.00
CA GLY A 363 -27.78 3.99 9.05
C GLY A 363 -29.28 4.01 9.34
N THR A 364 -30.11 3.69 8.35
CA THR A 364 -31.58 3.64 8.49
C THR A 364 -32.14 2.27 8.89
N GLN A 365 -31.30 1.24 8.89
CA GLN A 365 -31.71 -0.14 9.15
C GLN A 365 -31.54 -0.52 10.64
N VAL A 366 -32.20 -1.60 11.06
CA VAL A 366 -31.94 -2.23 12.36
C VAL A 366 -30.59 -2.93 12.30
N ARG A 367 -29.74 -2.73 13.32
CA ARG A 367 -28.40 -3.31 13.38
C ARG A 367 -28.08 -3.83 14.78
N ALA A 368 -27.67 -5.09 14.88
CA ALA A 368 -27.22 -5.69 16.14
C ALA A 368 -25.74 -5.42 16.43
N ARG A 369 -24.91 -5.38 15.39
CA ARG A 369 -23.52 -4.91 15.42
C ARG A 369 -23.46 -3.43 15.03
N GLY A 370 -22.45 -2.71 15.51
CA GLY A 370 -22.12 -1.40 14.98
C GLY A 370 -21.40 -1.52 13.63
N ILE A 371 -21.51 -0.50 12.79
CA ILE A 371 -20.81 -0.45 11.50
C ILE A 371 -19.67 0.54 11.60
N ILE A 372 -18.48 0.13 11.21
CA ILE A 372 -17.35 1.05 11.01
C ILE A 372 -17.23 1.32 9.52
N LEU A 373 -17.21 2.59 9.14
CA LEU A 373 -16.92 3.07 7.80
C LEU A 373 -15.47 3.57 7.82
N ALA A 374 -14.60 2.95 7.03
CA ALA A 374 -13.17 3.24 7.06
C ALA A 374 -12.65 3.67 5.69
N PHE A 375 -11.88 4.75 5.66
CA PHE A 375 -11.29 5.30 4.46
C PHE A 375 -9.78 5.42 4.64
N TRP A 376 -9.04 4.64 3.87
CA TRP A 376 -7.60 4.42 4.05
C TRP A 376 -6.76 5.41 3.22
N SER A 377 -5.66 5.87 3.79
CA SER A 377 -4.64 6.64 3.07
C SER A 377 -3.36 5.82 3.00
N GLY A 378 -2.60 5.98 1.92
CA GLY A 378 -1.33 5.30 1.72
C GLY A 378 -1.49 3.89 1.17
N GLU A 379 -2.64 3.58 0.56
CA GLU A 379 -2.86 2.30 -0.13
C GLU A 379 -1.93 2.18 -1.32
N GLU A 380 -1.85 3.25 -2.13
CA GLU A 380 -0.97 3.42 -3.29
C GLU A 380 0.51 3.37 -2.93
N LEU A 381 0.81 3.52 -1.65
CA LEU A 381 2.14 3.43 -1.08
C LEU A 381 2.41 2.06 -0.43
N GLY A 382 1.52 1.08 -0.61
CA GLY A 382 1.63 -0.26 -0.03
C GLY A 382 0.86 -0.42 1.28
N LEU A 383 -0.42 -0.08 1.28
CA LEU A 383 -1.38 -0.37 2.38
C LEU A 383 -1.03 0.29 3.73
N LEU A 384 -0.29 1.40 3.72
CA LEU A 384 0.33 1.97 4.93
C LEU A 384 -0.71 2.33 6.00
N GLY A 385 -1.83 2.93 5.58
CA GLY A 385 -2.87 3.37 6.50
C GLY A 385 -3.64 2.21 7.14
N SER A 386 -4.04 1.20 6.36
CA SER A 386 -4.74 0.05 6.92
C SER A 386 -3.83 -0.80 7.81
N ALA A 387 -2.55 -0.95 7.44
CA ALA A 387 -1.55 -1.62 8.26
C ALA A 387 -1.36 -0.96 9.62
N ASP A 388 -1.11 0.36 9.65
CA ASP A 388 -0.99 1.10 10.91
C ASP A 388 -2.26 1.00 11.76
N PHE A 389 -3.44 1.01 11.12
CA PHE A 389 -4.70 0.85 11.83
C PHE A 389 -4.80 -0.52 12.49
N VAL A 390 -4.53 -1.63 11.80
CA VAL A 390 -4.59 -2.96 12.39
C VAL A 390 -3.71 -3.07 13.64
N ASP A 391 -2.52 -2.47 13.60
CA ASP A 391 -1.54 -2.54 14.69
C ASP A 391 -1.86 -1.63 15.87
N THR A 392 -2.40 -0.43 15.60
CA THR A 392 -2.57 0.62 16.64
C THR A 392 -4.03 0.93 16.98
N SER A 393 -4.99 0.24 16.35
CA SER A 393 -6.40 0.60 16.40
C SER A 393 -6.95 0.63 17.83
N PRO A 394 -7.80 1.63 18.16
CA PRO A 394 -8.54 1.66 19.43
C PRO A 394 -9.57 0.52 19.54
N VAL A 395 -9.93 -0.11 18.42
CA VAL A 395 -10.79 -1.29 18.33
C VAL A 395 -9.94 -2.50 18.01
N SER A 396 -9.97 -3.53 18.86
CA SER A 396 -9.21 -4.77 18.60
C SER A 396 -9.80 -5.51 17.39
N MET A 397 -8.93 -6.03 16.50
CA MET A 397 -9.37 -6.84 15.35
C MET A 397 -10.15 -8.09 15.76
N THR A 398 -9.91 -8.62 16.96
CA THR A 398 -10.71 -9.72 17.54
C THR A 398 -12.19 -9.37 17.73
N GLN A 399 -12.53 -8.07 17.80
CA GLN A 399 -13.90 -7.57 17.93
C GLN A 399 -14.59 -7.32 16.58
N VAL A 400 -13.85 -7.44 15.46
CA VAL A 400 -14.37 -7.22 14.11
C VAL A 400 -14.88 -8.55 13.54
N ALA A 401 -16.18 -8.59 13.22
CA ALA A 401 -16.85 -9.76 12.65
C ALA A 401 -16.44 -10.01 11.20
N ALA A 402 -16.30 -8.94 10.41
CA ALA A 402 -15.86 -9.00 9.03
C ALA A 402 -15.45 -7.62 8.50
N TYR A 403 -14.63 -7.62 7.44
CA TYR A 403 -14.26 -6.45 6.65
C TYR A 403 -14.73 -6.60 5.19
N VAL A 404 -15.41 -5.58 4.65
CA VAL A 404 -15.88 -5.54 3.25
C VAL A 404 -15.20 -4.38 2.53
N ASN A 405 -14.30 -4.70 1.61
CA ASN A 405 -13.51 -3.75 0.85
C ASN A 405 -14.19 -3.39 -0.49
N PHE A 406 -14.12 -2.11 -0.87
CA PHE A 406 -14.59 -1.59 -2.16
C PHE A 406 -13.41 -0.95 -2.87
N ASP A 407 -13.02 -1.55 -3.99
CA ASP A 407 -11.87 -1.13 -4.77
C ASP A 407 -12.21 -1.22 -6.25
N MET A 408 -12.01 -0.13 -6.99
CA MET A 408 -12.35 -0.03 -8.43
C MET A 408 -13.73 -0.62 -8.76
N VAL A 409 -14.78 -0.04 -8.17
CA VAL A 409 -16.18 -0.52 -8.26
C VAL A 409 -17.06 0.31 -9.20
N GLY A 410 -16.49 1.26 -9.93
CA GLY A 410 -17.19 2.22 -10.77
C GLY A 410 -17.27 1.86 -12.26
N ARG A 411 -16.51 0.87 -12.75
CA ARG A 411 -16.37 0.59 -14.20
C ARG A 411 -16.85 -0.79 -14.64
N MET A 412 -17.90 -1.30 -14.00
CA MET A 412 -18.52 -2.57 -14.34
C MET A 412 -18.89 -2.68 -15.83
N ARG A 413 -18.56 -3.85 -16.41
CA ARG A 413 -18.89 -4.21 -17.79
C ARG A 413 -19.66 -5.52 -17.81
N GLU A 414 -20.57 -5.65 -18.77
CA GLU A 414 -21.29 -6.90 -19.03
C GLU A 414 -21.97 -7.48 -17.77
N ASN A 415 -22.48 -6.61 -16.89
CA ASN A 415 -23.15 -7.01 -15.64
C ASN A 415 -22.27 -7.85 -14.67
N LYS A 416 -20.95 -7.85 -14.88
CA LYS A 416 -20.00 -8.73 -14.20
C LYS A 416 -19.38 -8.05 -12.98
N LEU A 417 -19.68 -8.56 -11.79
CA LEU A 417 -19.08 -8.11 -10.53
C LEU A 417 -18.12 -9.19 -10.02
N THR A 418 -16.88 -8.82 -9.72
CA THR A 418 -15.93 -9.74 -9.09
C THR A 418 -16.05 -9.61 -7.58
N VAL A 419 -16.23 -10.75 -6.91
CA VAL A 419 -16.27 -10.87 -5.46
C VAL A 419 -15.11 -11.77 -5.05
N GLN A 420 -14.15 -11.19 -4.34
CA GLN A 420 -12.88 -11.80 -4.00
C GLN A 420 -12.79 -12.09 -2.49
N ALA A 421 -11.78 -12.86 -2.09
CA ALA A 421 -11.55 -13.31 -0.72
C ALA A 421 -12.67 -14.20 -0.14
N LEU A 422 -13.44 -14.88 -0.99
CA LEU A 422 -14.53 -15.76 -0.57
C LEU A 422 -14.06 -16.96 0.26
N GLY A 423 -12.78 -17.34 0.15
CA GLY A 423 -12.19 -18.38 0.96
C GLY A 423 -11.99 -17.98 2.42
N SER A 424 -11.99 -16.70 2.77
CA SER A 424 -11.67 -16.26 4.14
C SER A 424 -12.72 -16.61 5.20
N SER A 425 -13.87 -17.17 4.81
CA SER A 425 -14.92 -17.67 5.70
C SER A 425 -15.84 -18.67 4.99
N SER A 426 -16.36 -19.65 5.73
CA SER A 426 -17.31 -20.63 5.17
C SER A 426 -18.66 -20.00 4.79
N VAL A 427 -18.98 -18.83 5.33
CA VAL A 427 -20.29 -18.18 5.09
C VAL A 427 -20.36 -17.45 3.76
N TRP A 428 -19.21 -17.11 3.16
CA TRP A 428 -19.17 -16.13 2.08
C TRP A 428 -19.94 -16.56 0.84
N HIS A 429 -19.69 -17.77 0.31
CA HIS A 429 -20.37 -18.24 -0.90
C HIS A 429 -21.90 -18.24 -0.76
N GLY A 430 -22.42 -18.76 0.36
CA GLY A 430 -23.85 -18.80 0.60
C GLY A 430 -24.45 -17.40 0.76
N LEU A 431 -23.75 -16.51 1.48
CA LEU A 431 -24.19 -15.15 1.71
C LEU A 431 -24.24 -14.34 0.41
N VAL A 432 -23.15 -14.34 -0.36
CA VAL A 432 -23.06 -13.55 -1.60
C VAL A 432 -24.09 -14.02 -2.63
N ASP A 433 -24.32 -15.33 -2.74
CA ASP A 433 -25.32 -15.89 -3.65
C ASP A 433 -26.74 -15.52 -3.23
N SER A 434 -27.05 -15.63 -1.94
CA SER A 434 -28.35 -15.27 -1.37
C SER A 434 -28.67 -13.78 -1.60
N VAL A 435 -27.73 -12.89 -1.29
CA VAL A 435 -27.89 -11.45 -1.54
C VAL A 435 -28.08 -11.19 -3.04
N ASN A 436 -27.29 -11.87 -3.89
CA ASN A 436 -27.34 -11.68 -5.33
C ASN A 436 -28.65 -12.14 -6.01
N GLU A 437 -29.52 -12.90 -5.33
CA GLU A 437 -30.88 -13.17 -5.83
C GLU A 437 -31.69 -11.89 -6.05
N THR A 438 -31.38 -10.81 -5.31
CA THR A 438 -32.02 -9.51 -5.50
C THR A 438 -31.34 -8.70 -6.60
N PHE A 439 -30.01 -8.70 -6.63
CA PHE A 439 -29.23 -7.78 -7.46
C PHE A 439 -28.90 -8.31 -8.85
N ARG A 440 -28.87 -9.63 -9.04
CA ARG A 440 -28.71 -10.33 -10.33
C ARG A 440 -27.44 -9.93 -11.10
N PHE A 441 -26.33 -9.75 -10.38
CA PHE A 441 -25.00 -9.63 -11.01
C PHE A 441 -24.54 -11.00 -11.53
N ASP A 442 -23.76 -10.97 -12.62
CA ASP A 442 -23.00 -12.12 -13.09
C ASP A 442 -21.72 -12.21 -12.25
N LEU A 443 -21.83 -12.85 -11.07
CA LEU A 443 -20.74 -12.89 -10.10
C LEU A 443 -19.56 -13.73 -10.60
N GLN A 444 -18.39 -13.10 -10.70
CA GLN A 444 -17.11 -13.78 -10.75
C GLN A 444 -16.60 -13.97 -9.32
N ARG A 445 -16.49 -15.23 -8.90
CA ARG A 445 -16.09 -15.61 -7.54
C ARG A 445 -14.60 -15.91 -7.52
N VAL A 446 -13.89 -15.33 -6.56
CA VAL A 446 -12.46 -15.58 -6.33
C VAL A 446 -12.26 -15.89 -4.85
N ASP A 447 -11.70 -17.06 -4.57
CA ASP A 447 -11.55 -17.54 -3.19
C ASP A 447 -10.31 -16.96 -2.51
N ASP A 448 -9.27 -16.66 -3.28
CA ASP A 448 -7.99 -16.14 -2.78
C ASP A 448 -8.19 -14.84 -1.98
N PRO A 449 -7.83 -14.83 -0.68
CA PRO A 449 -7.93 -13.65 0.16
C PRO A 449 -6.67 -12.76 0.15
N TYR A 450 -5.59 -13.17 -0.53
CA TYR A 450 -4.33 -12.42 -0.55
C TYR A 450 -4.31 -11.41 -1.70
N LEU A 451 -5.09 -10.36 -1.52
CA LEU A 451 -5.32 -9.33 -2.52
C LEU A 451 -4.37 -8.13 -2.34
N PRO A 452 -3.89 -7.48 -3.40
CA PRO A 452 -3.07 -6.28 -3.29
C PRO A 452 -3.95 -5.04 -3.00
N THR A 453 -4.70 -5.07 -1.90
CA THR A 453 -5.62 -4.00 -1.43
C THR A 453 -5.76 -4.11 0.09
N ASP A 454 -6.41 -3.14 0.74
CA ASP A 454 -6.56 -3.10 2.21
C ASP A 454 -7.19 -4.36 2.81
N ALA A 455 -7.97 -5.12 2.03
CA ALA A 455 -8.52 -6.41 2.45
C ALA A 455 -7.45 -7.41 2.91
N MET A 456 -6.25 -7.37 2.34
CA MET A 456 -5.15 -8.24 2.77
C MET A 456 -4.70 -7.92 4.19
N THR A 457 -4.64 -6.65 4.58
CA THR A 457 -4.25 -6.26 5.94
C THR A 457 -5.20 -6.87 6.97
N PHE A 458 -6.50 -6.81 6.72
CA PHE A 458 -7.51 -7.40 7.61
C PHE A 458 -7.49 -8.92 7.59
N HIS A 459 -7.26 -9.55 6.44
CA HIS A 459 -7.09 -10.99 6.37
C HIS A 459 -5.88 -11.48 7.20
N LEU A 460 -4.74 -10.78 7.10
CA LEU A 460 -3.55 -11.07 7.91
C LEU A 460 -3.78 -10.86 9.41
N ALA A 461 -4.74 -10.01 9.78
CA ALA A 461 -5.18 -9.79 11.15
C ALA A 461 -6.29 -10.78 11.61
N GLU A 462 -6.48 -11.89 10.90
CA GLU A 462 -7.49 -12.92 11.18
C GLU A 462 -8.94 -12.41 11.14
N VAL A 463 -9.20 -11.37 10.35
CA VAL A 463 -10.55 -10.85 10.11
C VAL A 463 -11.09 -11.42 8.79
N PRO A 464 -12.25 -12.12 8.81
CA PRO A 464 -12.94 -12.54 7.58
C PRO A 464 -13.16 -11.35 6.64
N SER A 465 -12.65 -11.44 5.43
CA SER A 465 -12.57 -10.30 4.51
C SER A 465 -13.21 -10.63 3.16
N LEU A 466 -13.92 -9.66 2.60
CA LEU A 466 -14.54 -9.75 1.28
C LEU A 466 -14.14 -8.51 0.48
N ALA A 467 -13.80 -8.65 -0.80
CA ALA A 467 -13.54 -7.48 -1.65
C ALA A 467 -14.45 -7.48 -2.88
N LEU A 468 -14.95 -6.30 -3.24
CA LEU A 468 -15.74 -6.05 -4.43
C LEU A 468 -14.90 -5.28 -5.45
N PHE A 469 -14.88 -5.78 -6.69
CA PHE A 469 -14.01 -5.27 -7.76
C PHE A 469 -14.69 -5.41 -9.13
N THR A 470 -14.51 -4.42 -10.01
CA THR A 470 -15.11 -4.46 -11.36
C THR A 470 -14.14 -4.76 -12.50
N GLY A 471 -12.87 -5.02 -12.18
CA GLY A 471 -11.85 -5.38 -13.17
C GLY A 471 -10.97 -4.20 -13.57
N SER A 472 -9.73 -4.49 -13.96
CA SER A 472 -8.82 -3.47 -14.48
C SER A 472 -9.27 -2.94 -15.85
N HIS A 473 -8.85 -1.73 -16.19
CA HIS A 473 -9.17 -1.07 -17.46
C HIS A 473 -7.98 -0.24 -17.97
N ALA A 474 -8.08 0.25 -19.21
CA ALA A 474 -6.99 0.93 -19.91
C ALA A 474 -6.61 2.31 -19.34
N ASP A 475 -7.41 2.82 -18.40
CA ASP A 475 -7.22 4.11 -17.73
C ASP A 475 -6.69 3.96 -16.29
N TYR A 476 -6.52 2.72 -15.81
CA TYR A 476 -5.96 2.45 -14.48
C TYR A 476 -4.59 3.14 -14.31
N HIS A 477 -4.38 3.79 -13.16
CA HIS A 477 -3.18 4.56 -12.83
C HIS A 477 -2.81 5.61 -13.90
N ARG A 478 -3.81 6.20 -14.58
CA ARG A 478 -3.61 7.26 -15.58
C ARG A 478 -4.41 8.51 -15.27
N PRO A 479 -4.00 9.67 -15.83
CA PRO A 479 -4.80 10.88 -15.81
C PRO A 479 -6.19 10.73 -16.44
N SER A 480 -6.40 9.72 -17.28
CA SER A 480 -7.69 9.43 -17.91
C SER A 480 -8.67 8.67 -17.02
N ASP A 481 -8.28 8.27 -15.79
CA ASP A 481 -9.25 7.75 -14.81
C ASP A 481 -10.05 8.90 -14.17
N ASP A 482 -11.07 9.34 -14.90
CA ASP A 482 -11.89 10.52 -14.56
C ASP A 482 -13.39 10.17 -14.42
N ALA A 483 -14.15 11.05 -13.79
CA ALA A 483 -15.53 10.81 -13.35
C ALA A 483 -16.51 10.52 -14.50
N ASP A 484 -16.21 10.98 -15.72
CA ASP A 484 -17.01 10.70 -16.91
C ASP A 484 -16.90 9.25 -17.39
N THR A 485 -15.89 8.51 -16.91
CA THR A 485 -15.69 7.09 -17.22
C THR A 485 -16.53 6.13 -16.36
N ILE A 486 -17.19 6.65 -15.32
CA ILE A 486 -17.89 5.87 -14.28
C ILE A 486 -19.33 5.54 -14.70
N ASN A 487 -19.71 4.29 -14.45
CA ASN A 487 -21.08 3.82 -14.59
C ASN A 487 -21.86 4.00 -13.28
N PHE A 488 -22.41 5.19 -13.08
CA PHE A 488 -23.07 5.56 -11.82
C PHE A 488 -24.30 4.70 -11.46
N SER A 489 -25.03 4.18 -12.45
CA SER A 489 -26.16 3.29 -12.17
C SER A 489 -25.69 1.97 -11.57
N ASP A 490 -24.64 1.39 -12.13
CA ASP A 490 -24.10 0.12 -11.66
C ASP A 490 -23.32 0.29 -10.35
N LEU A 491 -22.57 1.39 -10.20
CA LEU A 491 -21.92 1.76 -8.95
C LEU A 491 -22.95 1.89 -7.80
N GLY A 492 -24.09 2.55 -8.04
CA GLY A 492 -25.18 2.63 -7.07
C GLY A 492 -25.74 1.25 -6.70
N ARG A 493 -25.87 0.34 -7.66
CA ARG A 493 -26.31 -1.03 -7.42
C ARG A 493 -25.28 -1.85 -6.64
N ILE A 494 -23.98 -1.64 -6.88
CA ILE A 494 -22.89 -2.29 -6.14
C ILE A 494 -22.86 -1.79 -4.69
N ALA A 495 -23.06 -0.49 -4.46
CA ALA A 495 -23.19 0.08 -3.11
C ALA A 495 -24.33 -0.55 -2.31
N GLN A 496 -25.51 -0.72 -2.94
CA GLN A 496 -26.66 -1.39 -2.33
C GLN A 496 -26.39 -2.88 -2.05
N TYR A 497 -25.70 -3.57 -2.97
CA TYR A 497 -25.30 -4.96 -2.77
C TYR A 497 -24.37 -5.11 -1.57
N GLY A 498 -23.34 -4.26 -1.47
CA GLY A 498 -22.44 -4.25 -0.32
C GLY A 498 -23.15 -3.87 0.99
N ALA A 499 -24.09 -2.93 0.94
CA ALA A 499 -24.95 -2.61 2.08
C ALA A 499 -25.81 -3.80 2.53
N ALA A 500 -26.36 -4.57 1.59
CA ALA A 500 -27.15 -5.76 1.88
C ALA A 500 -26.29 -6.88 2.52
N VAL A 501 -25.07 -7.11 2.01
CA VAL A 501 -24.10 -8.02 2.64
C VAL A 501 -23.79 -7.58 4.06
N ALA A 502 -23.44 -6.31 4.26
CA ALA A 502 -23.14 -5.76 5.58
C ALA A 502 -24.34 -5.81 6.53
N SER A 503 -25.56 -5.56 6.04
CA SER A 503 -26.79 -5.64 6.84
C SER A 503 -27.04 -7.05 7.36
N HIS A 504 -26.74 -8.08 6.55
CA HIS A 504 -26.84 -9.47 6.99
C HIS A 504 -25.84 -9.75 8.12
N LEU A 505 -24.56 -9.43 7.88
CA LEU A 505 -23.48 -9.58 8.87
C LEU A 505 -23.77 -8.83 10.19
N ALA A 506 -24.38 -7.65 10.09
CA ALA A 506 -24.68 -6.80 11.23
C ALA A 506 -25.83 -7.33 12.10
N ASN A 507 -26.65 -8.25 11.60
CA ASN A 507 -27.81 -8.78 12.31
C ASN A 507 -27.72 -10.28 12.64
N GLU A 508 -26.76 -11.00 12.06
CA GLU A 508 -26.46 -12.38 12.45
C GLU A 508 -25.82 -12.43 13.84
N THR A 509 -26.36 -13.29 14.71
CA THR A 509 -25.85 -13.45 16.09
C THR A 509 -24.47 -14.10 16.10
N THR A 510 -24.26 -15.08 15.23
CA THR A 510 -23.00 -15.79 15.07
C THR A 510 -22.15 -15.01 14.05
N PRO A 511 -20.95 -14.53 14.40
CA PRO A 511 -20.08 -13.88 13.43
C PRO A 511 -19.55 -14.91 12.42
N PRO A 512 -19.13 -14.48 11.21
CA PRO A 512 -18.39 -15.33 10.30
C PRO A 512 -17.18 -15.98 10.98
N ASP A 513 -16.92 -17.25 10.66
CA ASP A 513 -15.68 -17.90 10.99
C ASP A 513 -14.53 -17.33 10.16
N PHE A 514 -13.34 -17.25 10.74
CA PHE A 514 -12.14 -17.02 9.95
C PHE A 514 -11.61 -18.35 9.46
N ILE A 515 -11.46 -18.47 8.14
CA ILE A 515 -10.75 -19.58 7.53
C ILE A 515 -9.42 -19.03 7.09
N GLU A 516 -8.37 -19.54 7.73
CA GLU A 516 -7.05 -19.42 7.15
C GLU A 516 -7.01 -20.26 5.87
N ILE A 517 -7.01 -19.56 4.74
CA ILE A 517 -6.78 -20.18 3.45
C ILE A 517 -5.27 -20.39 3.33
N GLU A 518 -4.86 -21.66 3.38
CA GLU A 518 -3.58 -22.06 2.81
C GLU A 518 -3.55 -21.53 1.35
N ARG A 519 -2.47 -20.85 0.94
CA ARG A 519 -2.42 -20.23 -0.40
C ARG A 519 -2.41 -21.28 -1.50
N THR A 520 -3.59 -21.66 -1.98
CA THR A 520 -3.69 -22.70 -3.01
C THR A 520 -3.14 -22.21 -4.34
N ALA A 521 -2.08 -22.87 -4.83
CA ALA A 521 -1.32 -22.50 -6.03
C ALA A 521 -2.10 -22.61 -7.37
N GLN A 522 -3.44 -22.62 -7.36
CA GLN A 522 -4.28 -22.81 -8.55
C GLN A 522 -5.22 -21.64 -8.79
N GLY A 523 -4.65 -20.61 -9.41
CA GLY A 523 -5.36 -19.44 -9.94
C GLY A 523 -4.56 -18.68 -10.99
N GLY A 524 -3.79 -19.38 -11.84
CA GLY A 524 -3.32 -18.83 -13.11
C GLY A 524 -2.36 -17.62 -13.10
N GLN A 525 -1.32 -17.63 -12.26
CA GLN A 525 0.07 -17.37 -12.70
C GLN A 525 1.01 -17.86 -11.59
N ALA A 526 1.88 -18.82 -11.93
CA ALA A 526 2.69 -19.58 -11.00
C ALA A 526 3.56 -18.70 -10.07
N MET A 527 3.32 -18.86 -8.76
CA MET A 527 4.31 -18.62 -7.71
C MET A 527 3.94 -19.54 -6.54
N MET A 528 4.58 -20.71 -6.45
CA MET A 528 4.59 -21.49 -5.20
C MET A 528 5.30 -20.61 -4.17
N ARG A 529 4.60 -20.20 -3.10
CA ARG A 529 5.25 -19.56 -1.96
C ARG A 529 5.22 -20.52 -0.78
N VAL A 530 6.29 -20.54 -0.02
CA VAL A 530 6.47 -21.41 1.14
C VAL A 530 5.82 -20.79 2.39
N SER A 531 5.29 -21.63 3.29
CA SER A 531 4.71 -21.22 4.57
C SER A 531 5.55 -21.69 5.75
N THR A 532 5.81 -20.78 6.69
CA THR A 532 6.62 -21.01 7.89
C THR A 532 5.83 -21.03 9.18
N GLY A 533 4.54 -20.67 9.21
CA GLY A 533 3.81 -20.63 10.49
C GLY A 533 4.09 -19.41 11.36
N THR A 534 4.85 -18.43 10.90
CA THR A 534 5.17 -17.21 11.67
C THR A 534 4.17 -16.10 11.34
N ILE A 535 3.79 -15.30 12.33
CA ILE A 535 3.00 -14.08 12.14
C ILE A 535 3.94 -12.88 12.40
N PRO A 536 4.40 -12.17 11.35
CA PRO A 536 5.29 -11.03 11.50
C PRO A 536 4.60 -9.83 12.15
N ASP A 537 5.32 -9.09 12.99
CA ASP A 537 4.97 -7.72 13.36
C ASP A 537 5.58 -6.76 12.33
N TYR A 538 4.73 -6.08 11.57
CA TYR A 538 5.12 -5.20 10.46
C TYR A 538 5.46 -3.77 10.90
N SER A 539 5.20 -3.44 12.18
CA SER A 539 5.30 -2.08 12.73
C SER A 539 6.59 -1.82 13.52
N SER A 540 7.28 -2.89 13.95
CA SER A 540 8.40 -2.79 14.88
C SER A 540 9.75 -2.51 14.20
N GLU A 541 10.51 -1.53 14.72
CA GLU A 541 11.92 -1.29 14.36
C GLU A 541 12.84 -2.13 15.26
N VAL A 542 12.89 -3.45 15.05
CA VAL A 542 13.84 -4.36 15.73
C VAL A 542 14.86 -4.94 14.75
N ASP A 543 16.08 -5.24 15.21
CA ASP A 543 17.08 -5.98 14.43
C ASP A 543 16.68 -7.46 14.35
N GLY A 544 15.90 -7.79 13.32
CA GLY A 544 15.25 -9.08 13.11
C GLY A 544 13.79 -8.96 12.67
N LEU A 545 13.07 -10.08 12.68
CA LEU A 545 11.63 -10.11 12.51
C LEU A 545 10.96 -10.43 13.86
N LEU A 546 10.34 -9.42 14.48
CA LEU A 546 9.48 -9.66 15.65
C LEU A 546 8.24 -10.45 15.22
N LEU A 547 7.89 -11.46 16.01
CA LEU A 547 6.68 -12.23 15.84
C LEU A 547 5.56 -11.67 16.71
N SER A 548 4.52 -11.17 16.07
CA SER A 548 3.24 -10.86 16.72
C SER A 548 2.46 -12.14 17.07
N GLY A 549 2.90 -13.30 16.56
CA GLY A 549 2.36 -14.61 16.91
C GLY A 549 2.98 -15.75 16.10
N VAL A 550 2.54 -16.98 16.41
CA VAL A 550 2.82 -18.18 15.62
C VAL A 550 1.53 -18.98 15.42
N MET A 551 1.42 -19.60 14.26
CA MET A 551 0.27 -20.45 13.92
C MET A 551 0.35 -21.76 14.71
N ALA A 552 -0.65 -22.01 15.57
CA ALA A 552 -0.70 -23.23 16.37
C ALA A 552 -0.72 -24.48 15.48
N GLY A 553 0.19 -25.41 15.73
CA GLY A 553 0.41 -26.61 14.91
C GLY A 553 1.16 -26.38 13.60
N GLY A 554 1.50 -25.14 13.24
CA GLY A 554 2.27 -24.79 12.04
C GLY A 554 3.79 -24.95 12.24
N PRO A 555 4.60 -24.77 11.17
CA PRO A 555 6.04 -25.05 11.24
C PRO A 555 6.80 -24.26 12.31
N ALA A 556 6.46 -22.99 12.54
CA ALA A 556 7.05 -22.17 13.59
C ALA A 556 6.69 -22.66 15.00
N ASP A 557 5.44 -23.04 15.25
CA ASP A 557 4.99 -23.60 16.53
C ASP A 557 5.63 -24.98 16.79
N GLN A 558 5.72 -25.82 15.75
CA GLN A 558 6.44 -27.10 15.82
C GLN A 558 7.95 -26.91 16.07
N ALA A 559 8.53 -25.85 15.51
CA ALA A 559 9.90 -25.41 15.78
C ALA A 559 10.04 -24.73 17.16
N GLY A 560 8.93 -24.52 17.89
CA GLY A 560 8.90 -23.99 19.25
C GLY A 560 8.99 -22.46 19.34
N LEU A 561 8.80 -21.73 18.25
CA LEU A 561 8.70 -20.28 18.24
C LEU A 561 7.39 -19.83 18.90
N GLN A 562 7.34 -18.61 19.40
CA GLN A 562 6.23 -18.03 20.16
C GLN A 562 6.05 -16.54 19.83
N GLU A 563 4.89 -15.99 20.18
CA GLU A 563 4.68 -14.53 20.21
C GLU A 563 5.79 -13.84 21.03
N GLY A 564 6.30 -12.72 20.51
CA GLY A 564 7.38 -11.94 21.11
C GLY A 564 8.79 -12.43 20.77
N ASP A 565 8.94 -13.57 20.08
CA ASP A 565 10.25 -13.98 19.55
C ASP A 565 10.69 -13.06 18.40
N ILE A 566 12.00 -12.83 18.28
CA ILE A 566 12.58 -12.10 17.16
C ILE A 566 13.41 -13.06 16.31
N ILE A 567 12.95 -13.40 15.12
CA ILE A 567 13.73 -14.21 14.17
C ILE A 567 14.90 -13.38 13.66
N VAL A 568 16.10 -13.90 13.81
CA VAL A 568 17.36 -13.26 13.40
C VAL A 568 18.08 -14.06 12.30
N GLU A 569 17.65 -15.28 12.04
CA GLU A 569 18.15 -16.10 10.93
C GLU A 569 17.08 -17.11 10.47
N LEU A 570 16.96 -17.33 9.15
CA LEU A 570 16.10 -18.36 8.56
C LEU A 570 16.78 -18.94 7.31
N ALA A 571 16.84 -20.27 7.21
CA ALA A 571 17.50 -20.98 6.09
C ALA A 571 18.94 -20.50 5.83
N GLY A 572 19.69 -20.26 6.90
CA GLY A 572 21.05 -19.71 6.85
C GLY A 572 21.13 -18.26 6.38
N GLN A 573 20.00 -17.58 6.18
CA GLN A 573 19.95 -16.15 5.83
C GLN A 573 19.75 -15.30 7.07
N SER A 574 20.59 -14.28 7.26
CA SER A 574 20.39 -13.30 8.33
C SER A 574 19.16 -12.43 8.07
N ILE A 575 18.31 -12.32 9.09
CA ILE A 575 17.08 -11.54 9.07
C ILE A 575 17.31 -10.29 9.93
N SER A 576 17.27 -9.12 9.31
CA SER A 576 17.38 -7.82 10.00
C SER A 576 16.09 -7.01 9.89
N ASN A 577 15.25 -7.30 8.91
CA ASN A 577 13.92 -6.72 8.72
C ASN A 577 12.97 -7.69 8.00
N ILE A 578 11.74 -7.24 7.80
CA ILE A 578 10.68 -8.05 7.19
C ILE A 578 10.92 -8.42 5.72
N TYR A 579 11.65 -7.60 4.95
CA TYR A 579 11.94 -7.89 3.55
C TYR A 579 12.97 -9.01 3.42
N ASP A 580 13.89 -9.09 4.37
CA ASP A 580 14.85 -10.19 4.46
C ASP A 580 14.17 -11.50 4.76
N TYR A 581 13.17 -11.43 5.62
CA TYR A 581 12.30 -12.53 5.91
C TYR A 581 11.54 -12.98 4.67
N MET A 582 10.92 -12.04 3.94
CA MET A 582 10.24 -12.34 2.68
C MET A 582 11.17 -12.95 1.63
N PHE A 583 12.42 -12.48 1.53
CA PHE A 583 13.41 -13.10 0.64
C PHE A 583 13.81 -14.50 1.12
N ALA A 584 14.03 -14.69 2.42
CA ALA A 584 14.36 -15.99 2.98
C ALA A 584 13.23 -17.00 2.76
N LEU A 585 11.96 -16.56 2.75
CA LEU A 585 10.82 -17.41 2.38
C LEU A 585 10.90 -17.93 0.95
N ASP A 586 11.38 -17.11 0.01
CA ASP A 586 11.52 -17.51 -1.40
C ASP A 586 12.63 -18.54 -1.62
N LEU A 587 13.57 -18.69 -0.66
CA LEU A 587 14.63 -19.71 -0.71
C LEU A 587 14.24 -21.05 -0.09
N LEU A 588 13.14 -21.10 0.64
CA LEU A 588 12.72 -22.32 1.31
C LEU A 588 12.18 -23.34 0.30
N MET A 589 12.32 -24.62 0.65
CA MET A 589 11.68 -25.72 -0.06
C MET A 589 10.62 -26.36 0.83
N VAL A 590 9.45 -26.60 0.23
CA VAL A 590 8.36 -27.27 0.92
C VAL A 590 8.78 -28.68 1.36
N GLY A 591 8.57 -28.98 2.64
CA GLY A 591 8.84 -30.29 3.22
C GLY A 591 10.31 -30.53 3.56
N GLU A 592 11.20 -29.58 3.29
CA GLU A 592 12.61 -29.67 3.67
C GLU A 592 12.89 -28.82 4.92
N PRO A 593 13.41 -29.41 6.02
CA PRO A 593 13.76 -28.65 7.22
C PRO A 593 14.78 -27.54 6.91
N ALA A 594 14.52 -26.34 7.45
CA ALA A 594 15.41 -25.19 7.39
C ALA A 594 15.75 -24.73 8.81
N SER A 595 16.99 -24.28 9.04
CA SER A 595 17.37 -23.69 10.32
C SER A 595 16.61 -22.39 10.57
N VAL A 596 16.22 -22.16 11.82
CA VAL A 596 15.67 -20.88 12.28
C VAL A 596 16.34 -20.50 13.59
N VAL A 597 16.86 -19.28 13.66
CA VAL A 597 17.49 -18.72 14.85
C VAL A 597 16.69 -17.52 15.30
N PHE A 598 16.32 -17.49 16.58
CA PHE A 598 15.45 -16.46 17.13
C PHE A 598 15.89 -16.02 18.53
N LEU A 599 15.48 -14.82 18.94
CA LEU A 599 15.71 -14.27 20.27
C LEU A 599 14.43 -14.38 21.08
N ARG A 600 14.54 -14.96 22.28
CA ARG A 600 13.48 -14.95 23.30
C ARG A 600 14.02 -14.31 24.57
N ASP A 601 13.40 -13.23 25.04
CA ASP A 601 13.88 -12.46 26.20
C ASP A 601 15.37 -12.08 26.10
N GLY A 602 15.85 -11.77 24.89
CA GLY A 602 17.24 -11.43 24.60
C GLY A 602 18.21 -12.63 24.56
N ARG A 603 17.74 -13.88 24.66
CA ARG A 603 18.56 -15.09 24.52
C ARG A 603 18.43 -15.67 23.11
N ARG A 604 19.57 -15.98 22.47
CA ARG A 604 19.63 -16.62 21.15
C ARG A 604 19.33 -18.11 21.26
N LEU A 605 18.33 -18.58 20.53
CA LEU A 605 17.84 -19.96 20.44
C LEU A 605 17.84 -20.39 18.97
N GLU A 606 18.09 -21.67 18.71
CA GLU A 606 18.14 -22.26 17.38
C GLU A 606 17.21 -23.48 17.34
N SER A 607 16.48 -23.62 16.24
CA SER A 607 15.56 -24.73 15.98
C SER A 607 15.52 -25.05 14.48
N GLU A 608 14.81 -26.12 14.12
CA GLU A 608 14.53 -26.47 12.73
C GLU A 608 13.05 -26.28 12.44
N LEU A 609 12.77 -25.55 11.37
CA LEU A 609 11.45 -25.26 10.87
C LEU A 609 11.29 -26.00 9.55
N THR A 610 10.32 -26.90 9.45
CA THR A 610 10.01 -27.60 8.19
C THR A 610 8.89 -26.86 7.47
N PRO A 611 9.20 -26.06 6.45
CA PRO A 611 8.22 -25.23 5.79
C PRO A 611 7.20 -26.11 5.07
N LEU A 612 5.95 -25.68 5.07
CA LEU A 612 4.90 -26.35 4.31
C LEU A 612 4.71 -25.60 3.00
N ALA A 613 4.16 -26.29 1.98
CA ALA A 613 3.57 -25.58 0.86
C ALA A 613 2.56 -24.64 1.48
N ARG A 614 2.65 -23.35 1.15
CA ARG A 614 1.49 -22.48 1.33
C ARG A 614 0.50 -23.05 0.33
N GLN A 615 -0.39 -23.87 0.89
CA GLN A 615 -0.97 -25.00 0.21
C GLN A 615 -2.06 -24.55 -0.71
#